data_AF-A0A371I4E0-F1
#
_entry.id   AF-A0A371I4E0-F1
#
_cell.length_a   1.000
_cell.length_b   1.000
_cell.length_c   1.000
_cell.angle_alpha   90.00
_cell.angle_beta   90.00
_cell.angle_gamma   90.00
#
_symmetry.space_group_name_H-M   'P 1'
#
loop_
_entity.id
_entity.type
_entity.pdbx_description
1 polymer ?
#
loop_
_entity_poly.entity_id
_entity_poly.type
_entity_poly.pdbx_seq_one_letter_code
_entity_poly.pdbx_strand_id
1 'polypeptide(L)'
;MKPELALQIKEEVEKQWNIGFLAVAKYPQWVANIVSISKKDEKVNLNRASPKDNFPLPHIDLLVDNTAQHSYYSFMDRFSGYNQIQMALEDKEKTTFITTWG
;
A
#
# COMPACT_ATOMS: atom_id res chain seq x y z
N MET A 1 21.79 7.51 -1.64
CA MET A 1 21.22 6.18 -1.34
C MET A 1 22.34 5.17 -1.32
N LYS A 2 22.32 4.16 -0.43
CA LYS A 2 23.25 3.02 -0.56
C LYS A 2 22.94 2.30 -1.89
N PRO A 3 23.94 1.90 -2.68
CA PRO A 3 23.72 1.31 -4.00
C PRO A 3 22.84 0.05 -3.96
N GLU A 4 22.95 -0.75 -2.90
CA GLU A 4 22.12 -1.94 -2.67
C GLU A 4 20.62 -1.61 -2.52
N LEU A 5 20.28 -0.53 -1.82
CA LEU A 5 18.88 -0.10 -1.64
C LEU A 5 18.28 0.41 -2.95
N ALA A 6 19.10 1.05 -3.79
CA ALA A 6 18.66 1.52 -5.09
C ALA A 6 18.31 0.32 -6.01
N LEU A 7 19.13 -0.73 -5.99
CA LEU A 7 18.87 -1.94 -6.75
C LEU A 7 17.55 -2.62 -6.33
N GLN A 8 17.31 -2.76 -5.02
CA GLN A 8 16.07 -3.35 -4.49
C GLN A 8 14.82 -2.55 -4.88
N ILE A 9 14.90 -1.22 -4.82
CA ILE A 9 13.79 -0.35 -5.23
C ILE A 9 13.50 -0.55 -6.73
N LYS A 10 14.56 -0.60 -7.55
CA LYS A 10 14.42 -0.82 -8.99
C LYS A 10 13.75 -2.16 -9.29
N GLU A 11 14.21 -3.25 -8.68
CA GLU A 11 13.63 -4.59 -8.87
C GLU A 11 12.13 -4.64 -8.51
N GLU A 12 11.75 -4.04 -7.38
CA GLU A 12 10.35 -4.01 -6.95
C GLU A 12 9.47 -3.12 -7.85
N VAL A 13 10.01 -1.98 -8.32
CA VAL A 13 9.31 -1.12 -9.30
C VAL A 13 9.11 -1.84 -10.62
N GLU A 14 10.13 -2.51 -11.16
CA GLU A 14 10.03 -3.29 -12.40
C GLU A 14 9.01 -4.43 -12.27
N LYS A 15 9.00 -5.12 -11.14
CA LYS A 15 8.01 -6.17 -10.85
C LYS A 15 6.58 -5.61 -10.86
N GLN A 16 6.33 -4.49 -10.18
CA GLN A 16 5.00 -3.87 -10.12
C GLN A 16 4.57 -3.27 -11.46
N TRP A 17 5.53 -2.78 -12.25
CA TRP A 17 5.31 -2.34 -13.62
C TRP A 17 4.86 -3.49 -14.52
N ASN A 18 5.58 -4.61 -14.49
CA ASN A 18 5.31 -5.76 -15.36
C ASN A 18 3.94 -6.41 -15.10
N ILE A 19 3.43 -6.36 -13.86
CA ILE A 19 2.09 -6.85 -13.51
C ILE A 19 0.98 -5.81 -13.74
N GLY A 20 1.33 -4.60 -14.20
CA GLY A 20 0.36 -3.54 -14.54
C GLY A 20 -0.19 -2.75 -13.36
N PHE A 21 0.46 -2.77 -12.19
CA PHE A 21 0.05 -1.96 -11.03
C PHE A 21 0.53 -0.51 -11.12
N LEU A 22 1.61 -0.27 -11.86
CA LEU A 22 2.16 1.07 -12.07
C LEU A 22 1.84 1.58 -13.48
N ALA A 23 1.71 2.89 -13.59
CA ALA A 23 1.57 3.61 -14.85
C ALA A 23 2.36 4.92 -14.79
N VAL A 24 2.78 5.43 -15.95
CA VAL A 24 3.51 6.71 -16.01
C VAL A 24 2.53 7.86 -15.81
N ALA A 25 2.79 8.70 -14.82
CA ALA A 25 2.13 9.99 -14.64
C ALA A 25 2.88 11.08 -15.43
N LYS A 26 2.16 11.89 -16.22
CA LYS A 26 2.75 12.99 -16.98
C LYS A 26 2.41 14.31 -16.30
N TYR A 27 3.44 15.07 -15.92
CA TYR A 27 3.31 16.36 -15.24
C TYR A 27 2.43 16.31 -13.97
N PRO A 28 2.74 15.41 -13.02
CA PRO A 28 1.94 15.32 -11.80
C PRO A 28 2.08 16.61 -10.98
N GLN A 29 0.96 17.11 -10.45
CA GLN A 29 0.96 18.26 -9.55
C GLN A 29 1.63 17.96 -8.19
N TRP A 30 1.76 16.67 -7.85
CA TRP A 30 2.30 16.18 -6.58
C TRP A 30 3.18 14.95 -6.79
N VAL A 31 4.25 14.82 -6.01
CA VAL A 31 5.12 13.63 -6.00
C VAL A 31 5.50 13.23 -4.58
N ALA A 32 5.47 11.93 -4.31
CA ALA A 32 5.96 11.33 -3.07
C ALA A 32 7.38 10.75 -3.24
N ASN A 33 8.18 10.80 -2.18
CA ASN A 33 9.48 10.13 -2.16
C ASN A 33 9.32 8.63 -1.85
N ILE A 34 10.03 7.78 -2.57
CA ILE A 34 10.16 6.37 -2.20
C ILE A 34 11.10 6.23 -1.01
N VAL A 35 10.65 5.48 -0.01
CA VAL A 35 11.47 5.06 1.12
C VAL A 35 11.47 3.54 1.14
N SER A 36 12.65 2.95 0.97
CA SER A 36 12.86 1.52 1.23
C SER A 36 12.87 1.32 2.74
N ILE A 37 11.99 0.45 3.20
CA ILE A 37 11.86 0.07 4.61
C ILE A 37 12.33 -1.37 4.73
N SER A 38 13.42 -1.58 5.44
CA SER A 38 13.64 -2.85 6.10
C SER A 38 12.57 -2.96 7.20
N LYS A 39 11.99 -4.15 7.42
CA LYS A 39 10.85 -4.42 8.34
C LYS A 39 10.91 -3.82 9.78
N LYS A 40 11.96 -3.08 10.17
CA LYS A 40 12.17 -2.47 11.48
C LYS A 40 12.06 -0.94 11.60
N ASP A 41 12.05 -0.12 10.53
CA ASP A 41 12.07 1.36 10.69
C ASP A 41 10.98 2.12 9.90
N GLU A 42 10.44 3.17 10.54
CA GLU A 42 9.18 3.86 10.17
C GLU A 42 9.34 5.02 9.16
N LYS A 43 8.28 5.27 8.37
CA LYS A 43 8.25 5.94 7.05
C LYS A 43 7.89 7.44 7.07
N VAL A 44 8.22 8.13 5.97
CA VAL A 44 7.60 9.40 5.54
C VAL A 44 6.11 9.19 5.25
N ASN A 45 5.22 10.01 5.83
CA ASN A 45 3.79 9.71 5.97
C ASN A 45 2.89 10.53 5.02
N LEU A 46 2.46 9.91 3.91
CA LEU A 46 1.47 10.49 2.97
C LEU A 46 0.05 10.55 3.54
N ASN A 47 -0.27 9.73 4.55
CA ASN A 47 -1.62 9.61 5.08
C ASN A 47 -2.08 10.87 5.83
N ARG A 48 -1.16 11.79 6.17
CA ARG A 48 -1.51 13.04 6.86
C ARG A 48 -2.32 14.00 5.99
N ALA A 49 -2.13 13.98 4.67
CA ALA A 49 -2.83 14.85 3.74
C ALA A 49 -4.18 14.29 3.26
N SER A 50 -4.42 12.99 3.48
CA SER A 50 -5.69 12.36 3.13
C SER A 50 -6.74 12.61 4.23
N PRO A 51 -8.00 12.90 3.86
CA PRO A 51 -9.12 12.78 4.79
C PRO A 51 -9.14 11.39 5.42
N LYS A 52 -9.46 11.32 6.72
CA LYS A 52 -9.64 10.05 7.41
C LYS A 52 -11.02 9.49 7.10
N ASP A 53 -11.07 8.27 6.60
CA ASP A 53 -12.30 7.49 6.57
C ASP A 53 -12.55 6.89 7.96
N ASN A 54 -13.76 7.07 8.48
CA ASN A 54 -14.18 6.58 9.80
C ASN A 54 -15.11 5.37 9.68
N PHE A 55 -14.93 4.54 8.65
CA PHE A 55 -15.70 3.31 8.51
C PHE A 55 -15.67 2.51 9.83
N PRO A 56 -16.85 2.17 10.40
CA PRO A 56 -16.90 1.54 11.70
C PRO A 56 -16.32 0.12 11.62
N LEU A 57 -15.18 -0.09 12.27
CA LEU A 57 -14.64 -1.43 12.46
C LEU A 57 -15.40 -2.09 13.64
N PRO A 58 -15.84 -3.35 13.49
CA PRO A 58 -16.49 -4.06 14.59
C PRO A 58 -15.54 -4.21 15.78
N HIS A 59 -16.10 -4.14 16.99
CA HIS A 59 -15.34 -4.36 18.22
C HIS A 59 -14.77 -5.78 18.25
N ILE A 60 -13.56 -5.95 18.78
CA ILE A 60 -12.90 -7.27 18.80
C ILE A 60 -13.71 -8.29 19.59
N ASP A 61 -14.32 -7.89 20.71
CA ASP A 61 -15.17 -8.77 21.51
C ASP A 61 -16.38 -9.28 20.72
N LEU A 62 -16.98 -8.44 19.87
CA LEU A 62 -18.08 -8.86 19.00
C LEU A 62 -17.63 -9.91 17.99
N LEU A 63 -16.42 -9.78 17.44
CA LEU A 63 -15.86 -10.79 16.53
C LEU A 63 -15.57 -12.11 17.25
N VAL A 64 -15.05 -12.04 18.49
CA VAL A 64 -14.73 -13.22 19.30
C VAL A 64 -16.02 -13.94 19.75
N ASP A 65 -17.01 -13.21 20.26
CA ASP A 65 -18.27 -13.79 20.72
C ASP A 65 -19.06 -14.45 19.58
N ASN A 66 -19.06 -13.83 18.40
CA ASN A 66 -19.70 -14.40 17.21
C ASN A 66 -19.01 -15.68 16.73
N THR A 67 -17.68 -15.76 16.91
CA THR A 67 -16.92 -16.94 16.48
C THR A 67 -16.99 -18.05 17.52
N ALA A 68 -17.05 -17.77 18.83
CA ALA A 68 -17.00 -18.74 19.92
C ALA A 68 -18.03 -19.90 19.88
N GLN A 69 -19.13 -19.75 19.13
CA GLN A 69 -20.17 -20.79 18.99
C GLN A 69 -19.91 -21.80 17.87
N HIS A 70 -18.81 -21.66 17.12
CA HIS A 70 -18.48 -22.54 15.98
C HIS A 70 -17.42 -23.57 16.35
N SER A 71 -17.58 -24.81 15.88
CA SER A 71 -16.66 -25.93 16.17
C SER A 71 -15.40 -25.96 15.29
N TYR A 72 -15.40 -25.23 14.17
CA TYR A 72 -14.29 -25.16 13.22
C TYR A 72 -14.12 -23.73 12.70
N TYR A 73 -12.87 -23.34 12.48
CA TYR A 73 -12.50 -22.05 11.91
C TYR A 73 -11.57 -22.25 10.72
N SER A 74 -11.80 -21.47 9.65
CA SER A 74 -10.85 -21.31 8.55
C SER A 74 -10.46 -19.84 8.47
N PHE A 75 -9.16 -19.60 8.34
CA PHE A 75 -8.62 -18.25 8.17
C PHE A 75 -8.10 -18.10 6.74
N MET A 76 -8.53 -17.06 6.05
CA MET A 76 -7.98 -16.67 4.75
C MET A 76 -7.11 -15.44 4.96
N ASP A 77 -5.83 -15.57 4.62
CA ASP A 77 -4.92 -14.44 4.63
C ASP A 77 -5.17 -13.56 3.38
N ARG A 78 -5.30 -12.26 3.61
CA ARG A 78 -5.46 -11.25 2.57
C ARG A 78 -4.28 -10.30 2.51
N PHE A 79 -3.06 -10.81 2.72
CA PHE A 79 -1.81 -10.04 2.73
C PHE A 79 -1.64 -9.09 1.52
N SER A 80 -2.09 -9.50 0.34
CA SER A 80 -2.05 -8.70 -0.89
C SER A 80 -3.38 -8.01 -1.24
N GLY A 81 -4.34 -7.98 -0.31
CA GLY A 81 -5.69 -7.47 -0.53
C GLY A 81 -5.74 -6.02 -0.99
N TYR A 82 -4.80 -5.19 -0.54
CA TYR A 82 -4.67 -3.80 -0.96
C TYR A 82 -4.45 -3.66 -2.47
N ASN A 83 -3.65 -4.53 -3.07
CA ASN A 83 -3.31 -4.46 -4.49
C ASN A 83 -4.42 -5.03 -5.39
N GLN A 84 -5.48 -5.60 -4.83
CA GLN A 84 -6.63 -6.14 -5.58
C GLN A 84 -7.73 -5.08 -5.78
N ILE A 85 -7.74 -4.02 -4.98
CA ILE A 85 -8.75 -2.98 -5.05
C ILE A 85 -8.28 -1.92 -6.04
N GLN A 86 -9.07 -1.69 -7.09
CA GLN A 86 -8.75 -0.67 -8.09
C GLN A 86 -8.90 0.73 -7.50
N MET A 87 -7.93 1.59 -7.80
CA MET A 87 -8.05 3.01 -7.47
C MET A 87 -9.00 3.72 -8.43
N ALA A 88 -9.79 4.64 -7.86
CA ALA A 88 -10.58 5.59 -8.64
C ALA A 88 -9.67 6.40 -9.57
N LEU A 89 -10.12 6.66 -10.80
CA LEU A 89 -9.31 7.31 -11.83
C LEU A 89 -8.78 8.68 -11.38
N GLU A 90 -9.62 9.43 -10.66
CA GLU A 90 -9.34 10.76 -10.10
C GLU A 90 -8.28 10.77 -8.99
N ASP A 91 -8.10 9.63 -8.32
CA ASP A 91 -7.17 9.49 -7.20
C ASP A 91 -5.82 8.90 -7.61
N LYS A 92 -5.70 8.35 -8.83
CA LYS A 92 -4.45 7.72 -9.31
C LYS A 92 -3.27 8.68 -9.29
N GLU A 93 -3.46 9.92 -9.68
CA GLU A 93 -2.37 10.91 -9.69
C GLU A 93 -1.94 11.32 -8.27
N LYS A 94 -2.80 11.17 -7.26
CA LYS A 94 -2.49 11.52 -5.87
C LYS A 94 -1.51 10.56 -5.23
N THR A 95 -1.37 9.34 -5.77
CA THR A 95 -0.39 8.34 -5.30
C THR A 95 0.90 8.35 -6.12
N THR A 96 1.15 9.39 -6.92
CA THR A 96 2.37 9.48 -7.72
C THR A 96 3.60 9.55 -6.82
N PHE A 97 4.63 8.78 -7.16
CA PHE A 97 5.93 8.80 -6.51
C PHE A 97 7.04 8.96 -7.55
N ILE A 98 8.20 9.44 -7.12
CA ILE A 98 9.37 9.61 -7.98
C ILE A 98 10.48 8.64 -7.59
N THR A 99 11.14 8.06 -8.60
CA THR A 99 12.38 7.29 -8.42
C THR A 99 13.58 8.10 -8.89
N THR A 100 14.79 7.67 -8.57
CA THR A 100 16.02 8.28 -9.12
C THR A 100 16.17 8.11 -10.64
N TRP A 101 15.30 7.32 -11.28
CA TRP A 101 15.32 7.03 -12.73
C TRP A 101 14.13 7.64 -13.48
N GLY A 102 13.26 8.38 -12.80
CA GLY A 102 11.96 8.82 -13.32
C GLY A 102 10.83 8.30 -12.46
#